data_AF-A0A4Q3UT25-F1
#
_entry.id   AF-A0A4Q3UT25-F1
#
_cell.length_a   1.000
_cell.length_b   1.000
_cell.length_c   1.000
_cell.angle_alpha   90.00
_cell.angle_beta   90.00
_cell.angle_gamma   90.00
#
_symmetry.space_group_name_H-M   'P 1'
#
loop_
_entity.id
_entity.type
_entity.pdbx_description
1 polymer ?
#
loop_
_entity_poly.entity_id
_entity_poly.type
_entity_poly.pdbx_seq_one_letter_code
_entity_poly.pdbx_strand_id
1 'polypeptide(L)'
;MFKKPASSKPADPLADRMRKIAAVPAEEVIYSSAKPGEKRAERKQTFKSATVTTLGGERVDVVVKNVSATGARVEFLRDVQLTDRVMLSEPTLRIKTWAYVVWQTRGAAGLQFA
;
A
#
# COMPACT_ATOMS: atom_id res chain seq x y z
N MET A 1 -2.17 -7.05 -69.08
CA MET A 1 -1.74 -7.62 -67.78
C MET A 1 -1.47 -6.47 -66.81
N PHE A 2 -2.30 -6.27 -65.78
CA PHE A 2 -2.07 -5.23 -64.76
C PHE A 2 -1.60 -5.89 -63.46
N LYS A 3 -0.36 -5.58 -63.02
CA LYS A 3 0.16 -6.00 -61.71
C LYS A 3 -0.35 -5.02 -60.63
N LYS A 4 -0.98 -5.55 -59.59
CA LYS A 4 -1.35 -4.80 -58.37
C LYS A 4 -0.07 -4.31 -57.66
N PRO A 5 0.02 -3.04 -57.23
CA PRO A 5 1.05 -2.65 -56.28
C PRO A 5 0.68 -3.17 -54.89
N ALA A 6 1.56 -3.98 -54.30
CA ALA A 6 1.47 -4.39 -52.90
C ALA A 6 1.66 -3.15 -52.02
N SER A 7 0.64 -2.78 -51.24
CA SER A 7 0.75 -1.72 -50.25
C SER A 7 1.56 -2.23 -49.06
N SER A 8 2.87 -2.00 -49.06
CA SER A 8 3.70 -2.16 -47.86
C SER A 8 3.37 -1.01 -46.91
N LYS A 9 2.39 -1.20 -46.02
CA LYS A 9 2.17 -0.27 -44.91
C LYS A 9 3.44 -0.25 -44.05
N PRO A 10 3.98 0.93 -43.69
CA PRO A 10 5.14 1.00 -42.81
C PRO A 10 4.79 0.36 -41.46
N ALA A 11 5.71 -0.43 -40.92
CA ALA A 11 5.56 -1.07 -39.62
C ALA A 11 5.28 0.00 -38.57
N ASP A 12 4.17 -0.14 -37.84
CA ASP A 12 3.81 0.76 -36.74
C ASP A 12 4.59 0.32 -35.49
N PRO A 13 5.62 1.08 -35.07
CA PRO A 13 6.47 0.70 -33.95
C PRO A 13 5.71 0.68 -32.62
N LEU A 14 4.60 1.42 -32.49
CA LEU A 14 3.76 1.37 -31.30
C LEU A 14 3.03 0.01 -31.23
N ALA A 15 2.44 -0.41 -32.34
CA ALA A 15 1.73 -1.69 -32.42
C ALA A 15 2.66 -2.87 -32.10
N ASP A 16 3.90 -2.83 -32.58
CA ASP A 16 4.89 -3.87 -32.27
C ASP A 16 5.31 -3.87 -30.79
N ARG A 17 5.43 -2.69 -30.16
CA ARG A 17 5.68 -2.58 -28.71
C ARG A 17 4.50 -3.10 -27.89
N MET A 18 3.27 -2.79 -28.30
CA MET A 18 2.06 -3.30 -27.63
C MET A 18 1.96 -4.82 -27.71
N ARG A 19 2.24 -5.42 -28.87
CA ARG A 19 2.27 -6.89 -29.02
C ARG A 19 3.34 -7.53 -28.13
N LYS A 20 4.52 -6.90 -27.99
CA LYS A 20 5.57 -7.38 -27.08
C LYS A 20 5.14 -7.35 -25.62
N ILE A 21 4.46 -6.29 -25.18
CA ILE A 21 3.96 -6.17 -23.80
C ILE A 21 2.86 -7.22 -23.54
N ALA A 22 1.92 -7.39 -24.46
CA ALA A 22 0.82 -8.34 -24.33
C ALA A 22 1.28 -9.81 -24.35
N ALA A 23 2.43 -10.10 -24.97
CA ALA A 23 3.02 -11.44 -24.99
C ALA A 23 3.75 -11.81 -23.70
N VAL A 24 3.95 -10.87 -22.77
CA VAL A 24 4.49 -11.18 -21.44
C VAL A 24 3.36 -11.74 -20.58
N PRO A 25 3.38 -13.02 -20.19
CA PRO A 25 2.37 -13.56 -19.29
C PRO A 25 2.47 -12.82 -17.95
N ALA A 26 1.34 -12.29 -17.49
CA ALA A 26 1.27 -11.71 -16.15
C ALA A 26 1.40 -12.85 -15.14
N GLU A 27 2.53 -12.92 -14.43
CA GLU A 27 2.63 -13.77 -13.25
C GLU A 27 1.66 -13.25 -12.20
N GLU A 28 0.71 -14.09 -11.77
CA GLU A 28 -0.09 -13.83 -10.58
C GLU A 28 0.82 -13.90 -9.35
N VAL A 29 1.50 -12.79 -9.05
CA VAL A 29 2.27 -12.66 -7.82
C VAL A 29 1.26 -12.57 -6.67
N ILE A 30 0.98 -13.70 -6.03
CA ILE A 30 0.21 -13.74 -4.80
C ILE A 30 1.11 -13.15 -3.70
N TYR A 31 0.95 -11.85 -3.44
CA TYR A 31 1.59 -11.16 -2.33
C TYR A 31 0.97 -11.63 -0.99
N SER A 32 1.34 -12.82 -0.54
CA SER A 32 0.98 -13.34 0.79
C SER A 32 2.21 -13.34 1.68
N SER A 33 2.42 -12.25 2.42
CA SER A 33 3.49 -12.18 3.44
C SER A 33 3.16 -12.96 4.72
N ALA A 34 1.94 -13.48 4.86
CA ALA A 34 1.52 -14.24 6.03
C ALA A 34 1.93 -15.71 5.89
N LYS A 35 2.85 -16.19 6.75
CA LYS A 35 3.11 -17.62 6.90
C LYS A 35 1.87 -18.28 7.53
N PRO A 36 1.32 -19.36 6.93
CA PRO A 36 0.22 -20.09 7.55
C PRO A 36 0.66 -20.61 8.93
N GLY A 37 -0.03 -20.20 9.99
CA GLY A 37 0.19 -20.71 11.36
C GLY A 37 0.88 -19.76 12.35
N GLU A 38 1.36 -18.58 11.94
CA GLU A 38 1.83 -17.58 12.91
C GLU A 38 0.65 -17.01 13.71
N LYS A 39 0.66 -17.24 15.03
CA LYS A 39 -0.32 -16.63 15.94
C LYS A 39 -0.15 -15.12 15.90
N ARG A 40 -1.20 -14.43 15.46
CA ARG A 40 -1.28 -12.96 15.49
C ARG A 40 -1.04 -12.49 16.93
N ALA A 41 -0.20 -11.47 17.10
CA ALA A 41 0.01 -10.85 18.40
C ALA A 41 -1.33 -10.36 18.99
N GLU A 42 -1.50 -10.53 20.30
CA GLU A 42 -2.68 -10.07 21.03
C GLU A 42 -2.84 -8.55 20.90
N ARG A 43 -4.10 -8.11 20.78
CA ARG A 43 -4.45 -6.70 20.56
C ARG A 43 -5.25 -6.16 21.72
N LYS A 44 -4.70 -5.15 22.38
CA LYS A 44 -5.41 -4.37 23.40
C LYS A 44 -6.19 -3.25 22.73
N GLN A 45 -7.49 -3.18 22.99
CA GLN A 45 -8.30 -2.03 22.60
C GLN A 45 -7.84 -0.80 23.37
N THR A 46 -7.48 0.23 22.62
CA THR A 46 -6.94 1.46 23.18
C THR A 46 -7.39 2.59 22.28
N PHE A 47 -8.30 3.43 22.77
CA PHE A 47 -8.83 4.59 22.04
C PHE A 47 -8.02 5.83 22.44
N LYS A 48 -7.00 6.17 21.64
CA LYS A 48 -6.08 7.28 21.93
C LYS A 48 -5.83 8.15 20.71
N SER A 49 -5.77 9.46 20.90
CA SER A 49 -5.38 10.39 19.85
C SER A 49 -3.88 10.26 19.56
N ALA A 50 -3.53 10.24 18.29
CA ALA A 50 -2.16 10.13 17.80
C ALA A 50 -2.00 10.96 16.52
N THR A 51 -0.75 11.10 16.09
CA THR A 51 -0.43 11.68 14.78
C THR A 51 0.37 10.67 13.97
N VAL A 52 -0.02 10.52 12.71
CA VAL A 52 0.77 9.84 11.68
C VAL A 52 1.51 10.90 10.88
N THR A 53 2.82 10.77 10.74
CA THR A 53 3.65 11.66 9.91
C THR A 53 4.19 10.87 8.71
N THR A 54 3.89 11.31 7.49
CA THR A 54 4.42 10.69 6.26
C THR A 54 5.89 11.02 6.08
N LEU A 55 6.57 10.33 5.15
CA LEU A 55 7.95 10.64 4.79
C LEU A 55 8.12 12.08 4.27
N GLY A 56 7.08 12.64 3.63
CA GLY A 56 7.05 14.02 3.17
C GLY A 56 6.80 15.06 4.27
N GLY A 57 6.63 14.62 5.53
CA GLY A 57 6.37 15.50 6.66
C GLY A 57 4.90 15.88 6.85
N GLU A 58 3.99 15.41 5.99
CA GLU A 58 2.56 15.62 6.18
C GLU A 58 2.10 14.94 7.47
N ARG A 59 1.28 15.66 8.25
CA ARG A 59 0.76 15.19 9.54
C ARG A 59 -0.73 14.93 9.43
N VAL A 60 -1.14 13.72 9.80
CA VAL A 60 -2.53 13.29 9.83
C VAL A 60 -2.90 12.94 11.27
N ASP A 61 -3.90 13.61 11.81
CA ASP A 61 -4.45 13.26 13.11
C ASP A 61 -5.28 11.98 13.01
N VAL A 62 -5.00 11.03 13.91
CA VAL A 62 -5.62 9.72 13.92
C VAL A 62 -6.06 9.33 15.33
N VAL A 63 -6.95 8.35 15.41
CA VAL A 63 -7.30 7.65 16.63
C VAL A 63 -6.76 6.24 16.53
N VAL A 64 -5.84 5.87 17.42
CA VAL A 64 -5.48 4.49 17.66
C VAL A 64 -6.71 3.79 18.22
N LYS A 65 -7.09 2.64 17.65
CA LYS A 65 -8.22 1.80 18.11
C LYS A 65 -7.74 0.58 18.88
N ASN A 66 -6.62 0.02 18.46
CA ASN A 66 -5.96 -1.07 19.16
C ASN A 66 -4.46 -1.09 18.87
N VAL A 67 -3.71 -1.66 19.80
CA VAL A 67 -2.27 -1.84 19.73
C VAL A 67 -1.93 -3.28 20.09
N SER A 68 -0.91 -3.81 19.44
CA SER A 68 -0.25 -5.08 19.73
C SER A 68 1.26 -4.84 19.83
N ALA A 69 2.02 -5.86 20.22
CA ALA A 69 3.48 -5.77 20.24
C ALA A 69 4.09 -5.42 18.87
N THR A 70 3.42 -5.79 17.76
CA THR A 70 3.97 -5.67 16.40
C THR A 70 3.26 -4.63 15.54
N GLY A 71 2.28 -3.90 16.07
CA GLY A 71 1.50 -2.98 15.24
C GLY A 71 0.27 -2.39 15.89
N ALA A 72 -0.43 -1.54 15.15
CA ALA A 72 -1.62 -0.83 15.60
C ALA A 72 -2.66 -0.69 14.49
N ARG A 73 -3.94 -0.56 14.87
CA ARG A 73 -5.00 -0.05 13.99
C ARG A 73 -5.25 1.41 14.30
N VAL A 74 -5.27 2.24 13.27
CA VAL A 74 -5.62 3.66 13.36
C VAL A 74 -6.83 3.97 12.50
N GLU A 75 -7.61 4.96 12.92
CA GLU A 75 -8.73 5.52 12.17
C GLU A 75 -8.58 7.04 12.07
N PHE A 76 -9.02 7.61 10.96
CA PHE A 76 -8.87 9.03 10.67
C PHE A 76 -10.01 9.50 9.78
N LEU A 77 -10.43 10.75 9.98
CA LEU A 77 -11.60 11.33 9.32
C LEU A 77 -11.31 11.84 7.91
N ARG A 78 -10.04 12.14 7.61
CA ARG A 78 -9.63 12.67 6.32
C ARG A 78 -9.59 11.56 5.26
N ASP A 79 -10.09 11.86 4.07
CA ASP A 79 -9.91 11.00 2.90
C ASP A 79 -8.50 11.23 2.35
N VAL A 80 -7.52 10.58 2.98
CA VAL A 80 -6.08 10.71 2.65
C VAL A 80 -5.46 9.34 2.49
N GLN A 81 -4.63 9.16 1.46
CA GLN A 81 -3.83 7.96 1.29
C GLN A 81 -2.51 8.11 2.06
N LEU A 82 -2.24 7.20 3.00
CA LEU A 82 -0.96 7.19 3.70
C LEU A 82 0.13 6.62 2.79
N THR A 83 1.35 7.09 2.96
CA THR A 83 2.54 6.49 2.33
C THR A 83 2.82 5.11 2.93
N ASP A 84 3.51 4.24 2.18
CA ASP A 84 3.84 2.87 2.62
C ASP A 84 4.54 2.81 3.99
N ARG A 85 5.31 3.84 4.32
CA ARG A 85 5.97 4.01 5.61
C ARG A 85 5.58 5.33 6.25
N VAL A 86 5.27 5.30 7.54
CA VAL A 86 4.86 6.46 8.33
C VAL A 86 5.42 6.41 9.74
N MET A 87 5.58 7.55 10.38
CA MET A 87 5.90 7.67 11.80
C MET A 87 4.60 7.77 12.60
N LEU A 88 4.32 6.80 13.47
CA LEU A 88 3.23 6.88 14.44
C LEU A 88 3.75 7.51 15.73
N SER A 89 3.10 8.58 16.18
CA SER A 89 3.37 9.24 17.46
C SER A 89 2.11 9.27 18.32
N GLU A 90 2.10 8.52 19.41
CA GLU A 90 1.07 8.51 20.44
C GLU A 90 1.73 8.66 21.83
N PRO A 91 1.48 9.77 22.55
CA PRO A 91 2.25 10.12 23.75
C PRO A 91 1.88 9.30 24.99
N THR A 92 0.62 8.88 25.15
CA THR A 92 0.15 8.28 26.42
C THR A 92 0.62 6.84 26.61
N LEU A 93 0.84 6.10 25.53
CA LEU A 93 1.46 4.78 25.49
C LEU A 93 2.94 4.85 25.17
N ARG A 94 3.51 6.06 25.02
CA ARG A 94 4.91 6.30 24.65
C ARG A 94 5.30 5.64 23.32
N ILE A 95 4.37 5.60 22.36
CA ILE A 95 4.62 5.07 21.03
C ILE A 95 5.18 6.20 20.17
N LYS A 96 6.42 6.05 19.71
CA LYS A 96 7.01 6.89 18.68
C LYS A 96 7.88 6.00 17.81
N THR A 97 7.30 5.46 16.74
CA THR A 97 7.98 4.48 15.91
C THR A 97 7.60 4.60 14.44
N TRP A 98 8.54 4.20 13.58
CA TRP A 98 8.24 3.97 12.18
C TRP A 98 7.37 2.72 12.04
N ALA A 99 6.43 2.77 11.11
CA ALA A 99 5.55 1.68 10.81
C ALA A 99 5.26 1.60 9.31
N TYR A 100 5.04 0.38 8.83
CA TYR A 100 4.56 0.11 7.48
C TYR A 100 3.04 0.07 7.46
N VAL A 101 2.44 0.70 6.45
CA VAL A 101 1.00 0.59 6.17
C VAL A 101 0.77 -0.74 5.46
N VAL A 102 0.17 -1.70 6.16
CA VAL A 102 -0.06 -3.06 5.66
C VAL A 102 -1.37 -3.15 4.87
N TRP A 103 -2.36 -2.38 5.30
CA TRP A 103 -3.62 -2.22 4.58
C TRP A 103 -4.21 -0.87 4.93
N GLN A 104 -4.97 -0.32 4.00
CA GLN A 104 -5.75 0.89 4.21
C GLN A 104 -7.13 0.72 3.59
N THR A 105 -8.14 1.25 4.28
CA THR A 105 -9.52 1.41 3.83
C THR A 105 -9.92 2.87 4.03
N ARG A 106 -11.13 3.25 3.61
CA ARG A 106 -11.59 4.63 3.78
C ARG A 106 -11.67 5.01 5.26
N GLY A 107 -10.72 5.83 5.70
CA GLY A 107 -10.62 6.33 7.08
C GLY A 107 -10.03 5.35 8.10
N ALA A 108 -9.39 4.25 7.68
CA ALA A 108 -8.70 3.34 8.60
C ALA A 108 -7.48 2.69 7.98
N ALA A 109 -6.43 2.48 8.77
CA ALA A 109 -5.23 1.79 8.33
C ALA A 109 -4.71 0.81 9.40
N GLY A 110 -4.08 -0.26 8.92
CA GLY A 110 -3.30 -1.20 9.73
C GLY A 110 -1.83 -0.90 9.61
N LEU A 111 -1.18 -0.68 10.75
CA LEU A 111 0.23 -0.37 10.85
C LEU A 111 0.99 -1.57 11.43
N GLN A 112 2.13 -1.92 10.82
CA GLN A 112 3.11 -2.85 11.36
C GLN A 112 4.33 -2.06 11.82
N PHE A 113 4.72 -2.20 13.08
CA PHE A 113 5.89 -1.52 13.62
C PHE A 113 7.16 -2.09 12.96
N ALA A 114 8.09 -1.19 12.62
CA ALA A 114 9.40 -1.51 12.07
C ALA A 114 10.35 -2.07 13.13
#